data_AF-A0A0R1LF76-F1
#
_entry.id   AF-A0A0R1LF76-F1
#
_cell.length_a   1.000
_cell.length_b   1.000
_cell.length_c   1.000
_cell.angle_alpha   90.00
_cell.angle_beta   90.00
_cell.angle_gamma   90.00
#
_symmetry.space_group_name_H-M   'P 1'
#
loop_
_entity.id
_entity.type
_entity.pdbx_description
1 polymer ?
#
loop_
_entity_poly.entity_id
_entity_poly.type
_entity_poly.pdbx_seq_one_letter_code
_entity_poly.pdbx_strand_id
1 'polypeptide(L)'
;MLRRTSAYVWDQHHRTEVHNLRNFPHTTWYAQKTVTMSLDHQKLVYFKVTSGNGHESGYVWHGYLTKGKYSSPIQSSQETAPNKPATIVATDYLGHTMTTADIDNSLDRQLLSLFPGTINDPKTQLLAENYYLALKFEPTDAFNDDVSSAYPKDVWTERQVVSIKRLTNPKTSFLKFEKHQLSVALTGRPKFNDYVGYHIGAYAFPKGSGRYGEAMVLLIPPFK
;
A
#
# COMPACT_ATOMS: atom_id res chain seq x y z
N MET A 1 30.61 18.75 -17.55
CA MET A 1 31.51 17.80 -16.84
C MET A 1 30.73 17.15 -15.70
N LEU A 2 30.38 15.87 -15.81
CA LEU A 2 29.69 15.15 -14.73
C LEU A 2 30.74 14.58 -13.77
N ARG A 3 30.73 15.03 -12.52
CA ARG A 3 31.59 14.50 -11.45
C ARG A 3 31.26 13.03 -11.23
N ARG A 4 32.30 12.19 -11.09
CA ARG A 4 32.21 10.78 -10.70
C ARG A 4 31.70 10.66 -9.27
N THR A 5 30.40 10.62 -9.06
CA THR A 5 29.79 10.21 -7.79
C THR A 5 29.49 8.72 -7.86
N SER A 6 30.24 7.93 -7.10
CA SER A 6 29.93 6.52 -6.86
C SER A 6 28.68 6.45 -5.97
N ALA A 7 27.60 5.85 -6.48
CA ALA A 7 26.35 5.68 -5.75
C ALA A 7 26.31 4.27 -5.15
N TYR A 8 25.94 4.16 -3.88
CA TYR A 8 26.05 2.92 -3.11
C TYR A 8 24.74 2.54 -2.43
N VAL A 9 24.58 1.23 -2.24
CA VAL A 9 23.60 0.63 -1.34
C VAL A 9 24.31 0.36 -0.02
N TRP A 10 23.72 0.84 1.07
CA TRP A 10 24.24 0.74 2.43
C TRP A 10 23.49 -0.27 3.26
N ASP A 11 24.12 -0.76 4.32
CA ASP A 11 23.42 -1.43 5.42
C ASP A 11 22.50 -0.46 6.19
N GLN A 12 21.62 -1.01 7.04
CA GLN A 12 20.64 -0.24 7.83
C GLN A 12 21.24 0.72 8.85
N HIS A 13 22.54 0.62 9.13
CA HIS A 13 23.24 1.47 10.09
C HIS A 13 24.20 2.45 9.41
N HIS A 14 24.25 2.48 8.07
CA HIS A 14 25.18 3.26 7.27
C HIS A 14 26.66 3.00 7.65
N ARG A 15 27.00 1.76 8.02
CA ARG A 15 28.38 1.38 8.42
C ARG A 15 29.16 0.76 7.26
N THR A 16 28.46 0.06 6.38
CA THR A 16 29.07 -0.73 5.31
C THR A 16 28.36 -0.48 3.98
N GLU A 17 29.15 -0.29 2.92
CA GLU A 17 28.69 -0.34 1.54
C GLU A 17 28.47 -1.82 1.17
N VAL A 18 27.22 -2.23 0.99
CA VAL A 18 26.88 -3.61 0.63
C VAL A 18 26.94 -3.83 -0.88
N HIS A 19 26.59 -2.81 -1.68
CA HIS A 19 26.68 -2.87 -3.13
C HIS A 19 27.03 -1.51 -3.75
N ASN A 20 27.75 -1.54 -4.87
CA ASN A 20 27.96 -0.36 -5.71
C ASN A 20 26.93 -0.36 -6.85
N LEU A 21 26.09 0.69 -6.94
CA LEU A 21 25.02 0.78 -7.96
C LEU A 21 25.57 0.82 -9.38
N ARG A 22 26.84 1.17 -9.58
CA ARG A 22 27.51 1.11 -10.89
C ARG A 22 27.58 -0.31 -11.46
N ASN A 23 27.54 -1.33 -10.60
CA ASN A 23 27.51 -2.74 -11.02
C ASN A 23 26.11 -3.20 -11.43
N PHE A 24 25.09 -2.35 -11.26
CA PHE A 24 23.68 -2.63 -11.54
C PHE A 24 23.08 -1.64 -12.56
N PRO A 25 23.71 -1.42 -13.74
CA PRO A 25 23.35 -0.34 -14.67
C PRO A 25 21.98 -0.53 -15.34
N HIS A 26 21.42 -1.74 -15.32
CA HIS A 26 20.13 -2.09 -15.92
C HIS A 26 19.10 -2.57 -14.90
N THR A 27 19.38 -2.36 -13.61
CA THR A 27 18.52 -2.85 -12.53
C THR A 27 17.56 -1.76 -12.10
N THR A 28 16.26 -2.03 -12.20
CA THR A 28 15.24 -1.22 -11.53
C THR A 28 15.32 -1.47 -10.03
N TRP A 29 15.45 -0.40 -9.25
CA TRP A 29 15.42 -0.46 -7.79
C TRP A 29 14.07 0.03 -7.28
N TYR A 30 13.36 -0.82 -6.55
CA TYR A 30 12.08 -0.50 -5.95
C TYR A 30 12.31 0.15 -4.59
N ALA A 31 12.02 1.45 -4.49
CA ALA A 31 12.02 2.15 -3.21
C ALA A 31 10.80 1.74 -2.39
N GLN A 32 11.04 1.11 -1.24
CA GLN A 32 10.03 0.53 -0.36
C GLN A 32 9.70 1.45 0.81
N LYS A 33 10.72 2.11 1.39
CA LYS A 33 10.59 2.97 2.57
C LYS A 33 11.48 4.19 2.41
N THR A 34 11.07 5.32 2.98
CA THR A 34 11.96 6.48 3.19
C THR A 34 12.40 6.47 4.64
N VAL A 35 13.69 6.45 4.90
CA VAL A 35 14.26 6.43 6.25
C VAL A 35 15.21 7.61 6.43
N THR A 36 15.31 8.11 7.66
CA THR A 36 16.30 9.12 8.02
C THR A 36 17.43 8.43 8.77
N MET A 37 18.61 8.37 8.18
CA MET A 37 19.80 7.79 8.79
C MET A 37 20.67 8.92 9.34
N SER A 38 21.27 8.70 10.52
CA SER A 38 22.18 9.67 11.13
C SER A 38 23.61 9.31 10.79
N LEU A 39 24.31 10.20 10.10
CA LEU A 39 25.72 10.11 9.73
C LEU A 39 26.45 11.30 10.35
N ASP A 40 27.36 11.07 11.29
CA ASP A 40 28.20 12.10 11.93
C ASP A 40 27.43 13.39 12.29
N HIS A 41 26.37 13.23 13.08
CA HIS A 41 25.47 14.29 13.55
C HIS A 41 24.57 14.93 12.48
N GLN A 42 24.63 14.48 11.23
CA GLN A 42 23.72 14.88 10.15
C GLN A 42 22.66 13.82 9.91
N LYS A 43 21.40 14.25 9.73
CA LYS A 43 20.28 13.39 9.37
C LYS A 43 20.06 13.46 7.87
N LEU A 44 20.25 12.33 7.19
CA LEU A 44 20.15 12.21 5.74
C LEU A 44 19.04 11.24 5.37
N VAL A 45 18.34 11.51 4.26
CA VAL A 45 17.21 10.70 3.81
C VAL A 45 17.68 9.60 2.87
N TYR A 46 17.25 8.36 3.13
CA TYR A 46 17.56 7.19 2.32
C TYR A 46 16.26 6.51 1.90
N PHE A 47 16.30 5.88 0.74
CA PHE A 47 15.30 4.90 0.36
C PHE A 47 15.80 3.51 0.72
N LYS A 48 15.00 2.74 1.45
CA LYS A 48 15.17 1.28 1.48
C LYS A 48 14.78 0.78 0.10
N VAL A 49 15.69 0.08 -0.56
CA VAL A 49 15.50 -0.40 -1.92
C VAL A 49 15.68 -1.91 -2.01
N THR A 50 14.98 -2.51 -2.97
CA THR A 50 15.20 -3.89 -3.41
C THR A 50 15.36 -3.91 -4.92
N SER A 51 16.29 -4.72 -5.43
CA SER A 51 16.50 -4.89 -6.86
C SER A 51 15.28 -5.53 -7.53
N GLY A 52 15.14 -5.30 -8.84
CA GLY A 52 13.99 -5.77 -9.61
C GLY A 52 13.77 -7.29 -9.59
N ASN A 53 14.84 -8.03 -9.36
CA ASN A 53 14.85 -9.49 -9.22
C ASN A 53 14.73 -9.98 -7.76
N GLY A 54 14.61 -9.07 -6.78
CA GLY A 54 14.39 -9.41 -5.37
C GLY A 54 15.63 -9.86 -4.59
N HIS A 55 16.80 -10.00 -5.22
CA HIS A 55 17.98 -10.60 -4.60
C HIS A 55 18.87 -9.64 -3.81
N GLU A 56 18.93 -8.37 -4.23
CA GLU A 56 19.79 -7.36 -3.61
C GLU A 56 18.92 -6.34 -2.87
N SER A 57 19.34 -5.93 -1.68
CA SER A 57 18.60 -4.93 -0.90
C SER A 57 19.50 -4.11 0.00
N GLY A 58 18.99 -2.94 0.40
CA GLY A 58 19.65 -2.07 1.36
C GLY A 58 19.16 -0.64 1.26
N TYR A 59 20.01 0.32 1.58
CA TYR A 59 19.63 1.72 1.72
C TYR A 59 20.40 2.61 0.76
N VAL A 60 19.69 3.32 -0.10
CA VAL A 60 20.29 4.23 -1.09
C VAL A 60 19.91 5.65 -0.73
N TRP A 61 20.90 6.54 -0.69
CA TRP A 61 20.64 7.95 -0.45
C TRP A 61 19.70 8.53 -1.51
N HIS A 62 18.71 9.30 -1.08
CA HIS A 62 17.58 9.68 -1.93
C HIS A 62 18.00 10.44 -3.20
N GLY A 63 19.05 11.27 -3.14
CA GLY A 63 19.52 12.05 -4.28
C GLY A 63 20.34 11.28 -5.30
N TYR A 64 20.60 9.97 -5.09
CA TYR A 64 21.18 9.10 -6.11
C TYR A 64 20.14 8.43 -7.00
N LEU A 65 18.85 8.49 -6.64
CA LEU A 65 17.78 7.91 -7.45
C LEU A 65 17.03 9.00 -8.20
N THR A 66 16.78 8.75 -9.48
CA THR A 66 15.88 9.60 -10.29
C THR A 66 14.52 8.91 -10.36
N LYS A 67 13.44 9.64 -10.09
CA LYS A 67 12.07 9.09 -10.10
C LYS A 67 11.72 8.57 -11.50
N GLY A 68 11.55 7.25 -11.64
CA GLY A 68 11.10 6.61 -12.89
C GLY A 68 9.57 6.51 -12.99
N LYS A 69 9.04 6.36 -14.21
CA LYS A 69 7.64 6.01 -14.44
C LYS A 69 7.46 4.52 -14.12
N TYR A 70 6.80 4.22 -13.00
CA TYR A 70 6.38 2.86 -12.68
C TYR A 70 5.11 2.52 -13.47
N SER A 71 5.20 1.57 -14.38
CA SER A 71 4.04 0.89 -14.96
C SER A 71 3.88 -0.41 -14.19
N SER A 72 2.96 -0.44 -13.22
CA SER A 72 2.52 -1.70 -12.62
C SER A 72 2.00 -2.61 -13.73
N PRO A 73 2.40 -3.89 -13.81
CA PRO A 73 1.72 -4.82 -14.67
C PRO A 73 0.32 -5.03 -14.08
N ILE A 74 -0.66 -4.26 -14.57
CA ILE A 74 -2.06 -4.68 -14.53
C ILE A 74 -2.13 -5.91 -15.44
N GLN A 75 -1.79 -7.09 -14.91
CA GLN A 75 -2.24 -8.32 -15.50
C GLN A 75 -3.68 -8.52 -15.07
N SER A 76 -4.58 -8.16 -15.98
CA SER A 76 -5.87 -8.81 -16.08
C SER A 76 -5.61 -10.32 -16.20
N SER A 77 -5.65 -11.04 -15.09
CA SER A 77 -5.78 -12.49 -15.10
C SER A 77 -7.20 -12.80 -14.66
N GLN A 78 -8.03 -13.17 -15.65
CA GLN A 78 -9.24 -13.94 -15.42
C GLN A 78 -8.88 -15.18 -14.60
N GLU A 79 -9.68 -15.46 -13.58
CA GLU A 79 -9.38 -16.46 -12.56
C GLU A 79 -10.07 -17.79 -12.88
N THR A 80 -9.27 -18.85 -13.03
CA THR A 80 -9.71 -20.25 -12.89
C THR A 80 -8.66 -21.05 -12.09
N ALA A 81 -9.07 -21.51 -10.89
CA ALA A 81 -8.59 -22.69 -10.15
C ALA A 81 -7.17 -22.65 -9.48
N PRO A 82 -6.86 -23.50 -8.48
CA PRO A 82 -6.42 -23.05 -7.15
C PRO A 82 -5.02 -23.56 -6.76
N ASN A 83 -3.96 -23.21 -7.50
CA ASN A 83 -2.58 -23.58 -7.14
C ASN A 83 -1.55 -22.55 -7.66
N LYS A 84 -1.68 -21.27 -7.29
CA LYS A 84 -0.64 -20.27 -7.54
C LYS A 84 0.12 -20.00 -6.24
N PRO A 85 1.47 -20.03 -6.22
CA PRO A 85 2.22 -19.63 -5.04
C PRO A 85 1.89 -18.17 -4.70
N ALA A 86 1.48 -17.94 -3.46
CA ALA A 86 1.07 -16.63 -2.99
C ALA A 86 2.28 -15.67 -3.08
N THR A 87 2.13 -14.59 -3.83
CA THR A 87 3.19 -13.58 -3.97
C THR A 87 3.06 -12.58 -2.83
N ILE A 88 4.17 -12.17 -2.23
CA ILE A 88 4.16 -11.12 -1.19
C ILE A 88 3.71 -9.80 -1.83
N VAL A 89 2.67 -9.21 -1.26
CA VAL A 89 2.10 -7.92 -1.67
C VAL A 89 2.57 -6.80 -0.76
N ALA A 90 2.65 -7.07 0.55
CA ALA A 90 3.12 -6.10 1.54
C ALA A 90 3.86 -6.78 2.71
N THR A 91 4.66 -5.99 3.44
CA THR A 91 5.35 -6.44 4.65
C THR A 91 5.44 -5.30 5.65
N ASP A 92 5.07 -5.53 6.91
CA ASP A 92 5.13 -4.52 7.96
C ASP A 92 6.53 -4.37 8.58
N TYR A 93 6.66 -3.62 9.68
CA TYR A 93 7.95 -3.38 10.35
C TYR A 93 8.42 -4.57 11.19
N LEU A 94 7.49 -5.43 11.60
CA LEU A 94 7.76 -6.66 12.35
C LEU A 94 8.05 -7.86 11.43
N GLY A 95 7.93 -7.68 10.12
CA GLY A 95 8.21 -8.70 9.11
C GLY A 95 7.02 -9.59 8.80
N HIS A 96 5.81 -9.23 9.23
CA HIS A 96 4.60 -9.93 8.82
C HIS A 96 4.26 -9.58 7.39
N THR A 97 3.95 -10.60 6.60
CA THR A 97 3.69 -10.47 5.17
C THR A 97 2.21 -10.61 4.86
N MET A 98 1.73 -9.80 3.93
CA MET A 98 0.47 -10.01 3.24
C MET A 98 0.80 -10.57 1.87
N THR A 99 0.03 -11.57 1.44
CA THR A 99 0.21 -12.20 0.15
C THR A 99 -1.02 -12.04 -0.72
N THR A 100 -0.89 -12.37 -2.01
CA THR A 100 -2.03 -12.41 -2.93
C THR A 100 -3.14 -13.38 -2.50
N ALA A 101 -2.87 -14.31 -1.58
CA ALA A 101 -3.90 -15.21 -1.02
C ALA A 101 -4.78 -14.53 0.04
N ASP A 102 -4.32 -13.42 0.60
CA ASP A 102 -5.05 -12.64 1.60
C ASP A 102 -5.99 -11.59 0.96
N ILE A 103 -5.91 -11.41 -0.36
CA ILE A 103 -6.62 -10.39 -1.12
C ILE A 103 -7.69 -11.04 -2.00
N ASP A 104 -8.92 -10.55 -1.89
CA ASP A 104 -10.00 -10.88 -2.82
C ASP A 104 -10.31 -9.66 -3.71
N ASN A 105 -9.62 -9.59 -4.84
CA ASN A 105 -9.76 -8.50 -5.81
C ASN A 105 -11.21 -8.30 -6.30
N SER A 106 -12.05 -9.33 -6.21
CA SER A 106 -13.47 -9.22 -6.61
C SER A 106 -14.29 -8.46 -5.58
N LEU A 107 -13.99 -8.66 -4.29
CA LEU A 107 -14.62 -7.91 -3.20
C LEU A 107 -14.13 -6.46 -3.18
N ASP A 108 -12.83 -6.22 -3.38
CA ASP A 108 -12.28 -4.86 -3.43
C ASP A 108 -12.91 -4.06 -4.57
N ARG A 109 -13.03 -4.65 -5.77
CA ARG A 109 -13.74 -4.00 -6.89
C ARG A 109 -15.20 -3.71 -6.59
N GLN A 110 -15.89 -4.57 -5.83
CA GLN A 110 -17.26 -4.29 -5.38
C GLN A 110 -17.29 -3.06 -4.46
N LEU A 111 -16.33 -2.91 -3.53
CA LEU A 111 -16.22 -1.70 -2.70
C LEU A 111 -15.95 -0.45 -3.53
N LEU A 112 -14.99 -0.51 -4.46
CA LEU A 112 -14.67 0.61 -5.34
C LEU A 112 -15.88 1.05 -6.17
N SER A 113 -16.70 0.10 -6.64
CA SER A 113 -17.92 0.39 -7.42
C SER A 113 -18.97 1.20 -6.66
N LEU A 114 -18.89 1.25 -5.32
CA LEU A 114 -19.78 2.10 -4.53
C LEU A 114 -19.45 3.59 -4.68
N PHE A 115 -18.26 3.97 -5.12
CA PHE A 115 -17.80 5.37 -5.18
C PHE A 115 -17.56 5.81 -6.63
N PRO A 116 -18.63 6.10 -7.39
CA PRO A 116 -18.49 6.46 -8.81
C PRO A 116 -17.69 7.76 -8.97
N GLY A 117 -16.84 7.79 -10.00
CA GLY A 117 -16.01 8.96 -10.33
C GLY A 117 -14.71 9.09 -9.53
N THR A 118 -14.46 8.20 -8.57
CA THR A 118 -13.14 8.06 -7.94
C THR A 118 -12.11 7.45 -8.91
N ILE A 119 -10.83 7.67 -8.62
CA ILE A 119 -9.68 7.18 -9.37
C ILE A 119 -9.02 6.06 -8.55
N ASN A 120 -9.08 4.82 -9.04
CA ASN A 120 -8.33 3.72 -8.42
C ASN A 120 -6.82 3.97 -8.61
N ASP A 121 -6.16 4.39 -7.55
CA ASP A 121 -4.74 4.75 -7.55
C ASP A 121 -3.93 3.62 -6.91
N PRO A 122 -2.93 3.03 -7.60
CA PRO A 122 -2.19 1.88 -7.09
C PRO A 122 -1.53 2.11 -5.73
N LYS A 123 -1.09 3.34 -5.43
CA LYS A 123 -0.50 3.69 -4.15
C LYS A 123 -1.56 3.70 -3.03
N THR A 124 -2.71 4.30 -3.29
CA THR A 124 -3.84 4.34 -2.35
C THR A 124 -4.44 2.95 -2.13
N GLN A 125 -4.53 2.14 -3.18
CA GLN A 125 -4.96 0.74 -3.10
C GLN A 125 -4.02 -0.09 -2.22
N LEU A 126 -2.70 -0.02 -2.43
CA LEU A 126 -1.72 -0.72 -1.60
C LEU A 126 -1.82 -0.32 -0.11
N LEU A 127 -2.02 0.97 0.17
CA LEU A 127 -2.23 1.43 1.54
C LEU A 127 -3.51 0.86 2.15
N ALA A 128 -4.61 0.79 1.39
CA ALA A 128 -5.84 0.16 1.86
C ALA A 128 -5.65 -1.33 2.15
N GLU A 129 -4.90 -2.04 1.30
CA GLU A 129 -4.59 -3.47 1.50
C GLU A 129 -3.72 -3.71 2.74
N ASN A 130 -2.76 -2.81 3.04
CA ASN A 130 -1.97 -2.86 4.28
C ASN A 130 -2.82 -2.82 5.56
N TYR A 131 -4.08 -2.40 5.48
CA TYR A 131 -5.03 -2.49 6.59
C TYR A 131 -5.16 -3.92 7.14
N TYR A 132 -4.97 -4.93 6.29
CA TYR A 132 -4.88 -6.33 6.71
C TYR A 132 -3.84 -6.56 7.81
N LEU A 133 -2.62 -6.04 7.61
CA LEU A 133 -1.50 -6.22 8.55
C LEU A 133 -1.81 -5.51 9.87
N ALA A 134 -2.35 -4.29 9.79
CA ALA A 134 -2.73 -3.51 10.95
C ALA A 134 -3.80 -4.18 11.83
N LEU A 135 -4.72 -4.95 11.24
CA LEU A 135 -5.76 -5.64 12.02
C LEU A 135 -5.38 -7.04 12.50
N LYS A 136 -4.38 -7.66 11.87
CA LYS A 136 -3.97 -9.04 12.17
C LYS A 136 -2.78 -9.11 13.12
N PHE A 137 -1.89 -8.11 13.09
CA PHE A 137 -0.60 -8.19 13.76
C PHE A 137 -0.23 -6.95 14.60
N GLU A 138 -0.65 -5.74 14.23
CA GLU A 138 -0.15 -4.50 14.84
C GLU A 138 -1.20 -3.75 15.70
N PRO A 139 -0.78 -2.88 16.65
CA PRO A 139 -1.67 -1.85 17.19
C PRO A 139 -2.08 -0.86 16.09
N THR A 140 -3.28 -0.29 16.20
CA THR A 140 -3.94 0.57 15.18
C THR A 140 -3.12 1.75 14.62
N ASP A 141 -1.99 2.08 15.23
CA ASP A 141 -1.16 3.24 14.90
C ASP A 141 -0.30 2.99 13.64
N ALA A 142 0.06 1.74 13.34
CA ALA A 142 0.94 1.39 12.22
C ALA A 142 0.36 1.75 10.85
N PHE A 143 -0.95 1.55 10.67
CA PHE A 143 -1.65 1.96 9.46
C PHE A 143 -1.59 3.48 9.28
N ASN A 144 -1.78 4.23 10.36
CA ASN A 144 -1.76 5.69 10.31
C ASN A 144 -0.36 6.22 10.00
N ASP A 145 0.68 5.55 10.47
CA ASP A 145 2.08 5.87 10.15
C ASP A 145 2.38 5.63 8.66
N ASP A 146 1.94 4.49 8.11
CA ASP A 146 2.11 4.18 6.69
C ASP A 146 1.39 5.21 5.80
N VAL A 147 0.14 5.55 6.13
CA VAL A 147 -0.62 6.58 5.41
C VAL A 147 0.02 7.97 5.58
N SER A 148 0.54 8.31 6.76
CA SER A 148 1.25 9.57 7.04
C SER A 148 2.59 9.69 6.32
N SER A 149 3.27 8.58 6.07
CA SER A 149 4.49 8.55 5.25
C SER A 149 4.20 8.81 3.77
N ALA A 150 2.99 8.45 3.33
CA ALA A 150 2.55 8.53 1.96
C ALA A 150 1.85 9.86 1.63
N TYR A 151 1.10 10.42 2.58
CA TYR A 151 0.26 11.61 2.38
C TYR A 151 0.46 12.62 3.52
N PRO A 152 0.50 13.94 3.22
CA PRO A 152 0.49 14.97 4.25
C PRO A 152 -0.70 14.78 5.21
N LYS A 153 -0.50 15.06 6.50
CA LYS A 153 -1.51 14.79 7.53
C LYS A 153 -2.86 15.45 7.24
N ASP A 154 -2.83 16.69 6.77
CA ASP A 154 -3.99 17.48 6.35
C ASP A 154 -4.78 16.87 5.18
N VAL A 155 -4.16 15.98 4.40
CA VAL A 155 -4.78 15.32 3.24
C VAL A 155 -5.58 14.07 3.63
N TRP A 156 -5.11 13.29 4.61
CA TRP A 156 -5.68 11.97 4.92
C TRP A 156 -6.50 11.89 6.21
N THR A 157 -6.40 12.89 7.10
CA THR A 157 -7.16 12.89 8.37
C THR A 157 -8.66 12.79 8.09
N GLU A 158 -9.35 11.86 8.77
CA GLU A 158 -10.79 11.55 8.57
C GLU A 158 -11.18 11.04 7.17
N ARG A 159 -10.25 10.45 6.42
CA ARG A 159 -10.51 9.92 5.06
C ARG A 159 -10.63 8.40 4.96
N GLN A 160 -10.49 7.72 6.09
CA GLN A 160 -10.76 6.29 6.22
C GLN A 160 -12.26 6.07 6.42
N VAL A 161 -12.81 5.06 5.77
CA VAL A 161 -14.19 4.59 5.98
C VAL A 161 -14.10 3.10 6.26
N VAL A 162 -14.41 2.71 7.49
CA VAL A 162 -14.28 1.32 7.94
C VAL A 162 -15.64 0.67 8.17
N SER A 163 -15.78 -0.55 7.68
CA SER A 163 -16.84 -1.50 8.04
C SER A 163 -16.23 -2.56 8.95
N ILE A 164 -16.66 -2.59 10.22
CA ILE A 164 -16.12 -3.51 11.23
C ILE A 164 -17.06 -4.68 11.53
N LYS A 165 -18.19 -4.79 10.81
CA LYS A 165 -19.17 -5.86 11.02
C LYS A 165 -18.89 -7.02 10.09
N ARG A 166 -19.06 -8.24 10.61
CA ARG A 166 -18.90 -9.47 9.83
C ARG A 166 -20.18 -9.83 9.08
N LEU A 167 -20.02 -10.33 7.87
CA LEU A 167 -21.10 -10.85 7.05
C LEU A 167 -21.31 -12.33 7.37
N THR A 168 -22.26 -12.61 8.27
CA THR A 168 -22.59 -13.97 8.71
C THR A 168 -23.81 -14.56 8.01
N ASN A 169 -24.67 -13.72 7.42
CA ASN A 169 -25.88 -14.19 6.74
C ASN A 169 -25.57 -14.58 5.27
N PRO A 170 -25.63 -15.88 4.92
CA PRO A 170 -25.26 -16.35 3.58
C PRO A 170 -26.23 -15.89 2.48
N LYS A 171 -27.44 -15.44 2.82
CA LYS A 171 -28.43 -14.93 1.86
C LYS A 171 -28.17 -13.47 1.45
N THR A 172 -27.28 -12.77 2.13
CA THR A 172 -26.97 -11.37 1.84
C THR A 172 -25.73 -11.28 0.96
N SER A 173 -25.82 -10.58 -0.17
CA SER A 173 -24.64 -10.33 -1.00
C SER A 173 -23.68 -9.36 -0.31
N PHE A 174 -22.39 -9.56 -0.54
CA PHE A 174 -21.33 -8.71 0.00
C PHE A 174 -21.57 -7.22 -0.31
N LEU A 175 -21.78 -6.87 -1.58
CA LEU A 175 -22.03 -5.49 -1.99
C LEU A 175 -23.24 -4.85 -1.29
N LYS A 176 -24.34 -5.59 -1.12
CA LYS A 176 -25.54 -5.07 -0.44
C LYS A 176 -25.26 -4.83 1.05
N PHE A 177 -24.55 -5.76 1.69
CA PHE A 177 -24.14 -5.64 3.08
C PHE A 177 -23.23 -4.42 3.28
N GLU A 178 -22.17 -4.30 2.47
CA GLU A 178 -21.18 -3.22 2.58
C GLU A 178 -21.75 -1.86 2.21
N LYS A 179 -22.62 -1.78 1.20
CA LYS A 179 -23.34 -0.53 0.91
C LYS A 179 -24.07 -0.01 2.14
N HIS A 180 -24.69 -0.88 2.93
CA HIS A 180 -25.36 -0.47 4.17
C HIS A 180 -24.34 -0.07 5.26
N GLN A 181 -23.32 -0.90 5.53
CA GLN A 181 -22.33 -0.59 6.58
C GLN A 181 -21.58 0.71 6.29
N LEU A 182 -21.06 0.89 5.07
CA LEU A 182 -20.33 2.09 4.68
C LEU A 182 -21.22 3.32 4.64
N SER A 183 -22.52 3.19 4.31
CA SER A 183 -23.46 4.30 4.43
C SER A 183 -23.60 4.80 5.87
N VAL A 184 -23.60 3.88 6.84
CA VAL A 184 -23.63 4.22 8.26
C VAL A 184 -22.32 4.88 8.68
N ALA A 185 -21.17 4.35 8.26
CA ALA A 185 -19.84 4.92 8.52
C ALA A 185 -19.65 6.32 7.90
N LEU A 186 -20.41 6.65 6.84
CA LEU A 186 -20.45 7.96 6.19
C LEU A 186 -21.52 8.91 6.77
N THR A 187 -22.12 8.60 7.92
CA THR A 187 -23.06 9.51 8.58
C THR A 187 -22.35 10.81 8.96
N GLY A 188 -22.90 11.96 8.54
CA GLY A 188 -22.27 13.27 8.72
C GLY A 188 -21.12 13.57 7.75
N ARG A 189 -20.82 12.68 6.81
CA ARG A 189 -19.77 12.82 5.79
C ARG A 189 -20.38 12.87 4.38
N PRO A 190 -19.60 13.30 3.36
CA PRO A 190 -20.03 13.21 1.97
C PRO A 190 -20.46 11.78 1.60
N LYS A 191 -21.48 11.67 0.76
CA LYS A 191 -22.04 10.41 0.28
C LYS A 191 -21.14 9.81 -0.79
N PHE A 192 -21.45 8.56 -1.14
CA PHE A 192 -20.73 7.80 -2.15
C PHE A 192 -20.44 8.56 -3.46
N ASN A 193 -21.39 9.34 -3.96
CA ASN A 193 -21.25 10.07 -5.23
C ASN A 193 -20.49 11.39 -5.11
N ASP A 194 -20.11 11.82 -3.90
CA ASP A 194 -19.50 13.13 -3.66
C ASP A 194 -17.96 13.08 -3.74
N TYR A 195 -17.37 11.90 -3.90
CA TYR A 195 -15.92 11.68 -3.96
C TYR A 195 -15.35 11.69 -5.39
N VAL A 196 -16.05 12.32 -6.33
CA VAL A 196 -15.57 12.40 -7.72
C VAL A 196 -14.18 13.04 -7.75
N GLY A 197 -13.24 12.39 -8.47
CA GLY A 197 -11.85 12.82 -8.61
C GLY A 197 -10.95 12.49 -7.42
N TYR A 198 -11.46 11.90 -6.34
CA TYR A 198 -10.62 11.40 -5.25
C TYR A 198 -9.88 10.13 -5.69
N HIS A 199 -8.65 9.96 -5.21
CA HIS A 199 -7.95 8.69 -5.28
C HIS A 199 -8.54 7.73 -4.23
N ILE A 200 -8.84 6.50 -4.65
CA ILE A 200 -9.45 5.49 -3.80
C ILE A 200 -8.57 4.24 -3.72
N GLY A 201 -8.60 3.61 -2.55
CA GLY A 201 -8.16 2.24 -2.33
C GLY A 201 -9.16 1.52 -1.43
N ALA A 202 -9.34 0.22 -1.62
CA ALA A 202 -10.25 -0.57 -0.81
C ALA A 202 -9.67 -1.96 -0.48
N TYR A 203 -9.97 -2.44 0.71
CA TYR A 203 -9.63 -3.80 1.14
C TYR A 203 -10.82 -4.44 1.85
N ALA A 204 -11.18 -5.64 1.41
CA ALA A 204 -12.18 -6.49 2.02
C ALA A 204 -11.55 -7.79 2.51
N PHE A 205 -11.89 -8.23 3.72
CA PHE A 205 -11.48 -9.56 4.17
C PHE A 205 -12.14 -10.64 3.32
N PRO A 206 -11.37 -11.63 2.81
CA PRO A 206 -11.87 -12.66 1.89
C PRO A 206 -12.86 -13.60 2.58
N LYS A 207 -13.69 -14.31 1.79
CA LYS A 207 -14.71 -15.25 2.31
C LYS A 207 -14.18 -16.34 3.24
N GLY A 208 -12.94 -16.79 3.03
CA GLY A 208 -12.28 -17.78 3.88
C GLY A 208 -11.79 -17.23 5.22
N SER A 209 -11.83 -15.92 5.42
CA SER A 209 -11.42 -15.27 6.67
C SER A 209 -12.53 -15.31 7.70
N GLY A 210 -12.17 -15.52 8.98
CA GLY A 210 -13.08 -15.33 10.11
C GLY A 210 -13.56 -13.88 10.31
N ARG A 211 -13.05 -12.94 9.49
CA ARG A 211 -13.42 -11.52 9.43
C ARG A 211 -14.19 -11.16 8.16
N TYR A 212 -14.65 -12.13 7.36
CA TYR A 212 -15.41 -11.86 6.15
C TYR A 212 -16.56 -10.87 6.41
N GLY A 213 -16.64 -9.84 5.57
CA GLY A 213 -17.55 -8.71 5.71
C GLY A 213 -16.93 -7.47 6.35
N GLU A 214 -15.79 -7.58 7.03
CA GLU A 214 -15.05 -6.38 7.44
C GLU A 214 -14.33 -5.78 6.22
N ALA A 215 -14.25 -4.45 6.16
CA ALA A 215 -13.66 -3.72 5.04
C ALA A 215 -13.10 -2.34 5.44
N MET A 216 -12.17 -1.83 4.62
CA MET A 216 -11.63 -0.48 4.68
C MET A 216 -11.69 0.16 3.30
N VAL A 217 -12.06 1.44 3.26
CA VAL A 217 -11.95 2.30 2.08
C VAL A 217 -11.15 3.55 2.46
N LEU A 218 -10.11 3.85 1.69
CA LEU A 218 -9.28 5.04 1.84
C LEU A 218 -9.58 6.02 0.70
N LEU A 219 -9.94 7.27 1.03
CA LEU A 219 -10.36 8.28 0.07
C LEU A 219 -9.49 9.54 0.12
N ILE A 220 -8.52 9.65 -0.77
CA ILE A 220 -7.55 10.74 -0.79
C ILE A 220 -8.00 11.83 -1.79
N PRO A 221 -8.13 13.10 -1.38
CA PRO A 221 -8.52 14.17 -2.30
C PRO A 221 -7.46 14.37 -3.39
N PRO A 222 -7.86 14.91 -4.56
CA PRO A 222 -6.90 15.28 -5.59
C PRO A 222 -5.95 16.35 -5.06
N PHE A 223 -4.66 16.21 -5.35
CA PHE A 223 -3.64 17.19 -5.00
C PHE A 223 -3.83 18.47 -5.83
N LYS A 224 -3.69 19.63 -5.17
CA LYS A 224 -3.58 20.92 -5.84
C LYS A 224 -2.12 21.21 -6.20
#